data_AF-A0A7J3FAV3-F1
#
_entry.id   AF-A0A7J3FAV3-F1
#
_cell.length_a   1.000
_cell.length_b   1.000
_cell.length_c   1.000
_cell.angle_alpha   90.00
_cell.angle_beta   90.00
_cell.angle_gamma   90.00
#
_symmetry.space_group_name_H-M   'P 1'
#
loop_
_entity.id
_entity.type
_entity.pdbx_description
1 polymer ?
#
loop_
_entity_poly.entity_id
_entity_poly.type
_entity_poly.pdbx_seq_one_letter_code
_entity_poly.pdbx_strand_id
1 'polypeptide(L)'
;MDSERKVIVEGSSNFQFNAAYLAYSEAYDKNSDPEVRKYLNQNIIALQQNKIDYQTFYRNINQYRQINTAQYYSRSSIKTQSKGEWRSKMRKIEREKRYEK
;
A
#
# COMPACT_ATOMS: atom_id res chain seq x y z
N MET A 1 -9.53 0.29 32.09
CA MET A 1 -8.80 1.41 31.45
C MET A 1 -7.68 0.87 30.53
N ASP A 2 -7.89 -0.24 29.80
CA ASP A 2 -6.85 -0.86 28.95
C ASP A 2 -7.16 -0.76 27.44
N SER A 3 -8.22 -0.04 27.05
CA SER A 3 -8.72 0.00 25.67
C SER A 3 -7.78 0.72 24.68
N GLU A 4 -6.79 1.46 25.18
CA GLU A 4 -5.88 2.30 24.40
C GLU A 4 -4.55 1.63 24.06
N ARG A 5 -4.30 0.41 24.53
CA ARG A 5 -3.08 -0.31 24.17
C ARG A 5 -3.29 -1.04 22.84
N LYS A 6 -2.33 -0.87 21.93
CA LYS A 6 -2.27 -1.60 20.66
C LYS A 6 -2.16 -3.09 20.95
N VAL A 7 -2.91 -3.91 20.22
CA VAL A 7 -2.80 -5.37 20.31
C VAL A 7 -1.47 -5.76 19.67
N ILE A 8 -0.56 -6.33 20.45
CA ILE A 8 0.71 -6.86 19.96
C ILE A 8 0.52 -8.35 19.75
N VAL A 9 0.63 -8.79 18.51
CA VAL A 9 0.63 -10.22 18.19
C VAL A 9 2.01 -10.57 17.68
N GLU A 10 2.77 -11.33 18.46
CA GLU A 10 4.05 -11.84 18.03
C GLU A 10 3.88 -13.08 17.15
N GLY A 11 4.55 -13.07 15.99
CA GLY A 11 4.97 -14.30 15.32
C GLY A 11 3.85 -15.28 14.96
N SER A 12 2.82 -14.83 14.26
CA SER A 12 1.93 -15.79 13.59
C SER A 12 2.68 -16.44 12.42
N SER A 13 2.69 -17.78 12.36
CA SER A 13 3.19 -18.56 11.22
C SER A 13 2.24 -18.48 10.01
N ASN A 14 1.10 -17.79 10.14
CA ASN A 14 0.13 -17.56 9.08
C ASN A 14 0.37 -16.22 8.38
N PHE A 15 0.80 -16.29 7.12
CA PHE A 15 1.03 -15.11 6.28
C PHE A 15 -0.20 -14.20 6.18
N GLN A 16 -1.41 -14.76 6.06
CA GLN A 16 -2.64 -13.97 5.92
C GLN A 16 -2.92 -13.13 7.17
N PHE A 17 -2.70 -13.73 8.34
CA PHE A 17 -2.84 -13.02 9.61
C PHE A 17 -1.77 -11.93 9.77
N ASN A 18 -0.51 -12.20 9.43
CA ASN A 18 0.53 -11.16 9.45
C ASN A 18 0.18 -9.98 8.51
N ALA A 19 -0.31 -10.26 7.30
CA ALA A 19 -0.75 -9.21 6.38
C ALA A 19 -1.91 -8.38 6.96
N ALA A 20 -2.89 -9.04 7.58
CA ALA A 20 -4.01 -8.39 8.26
C ALA A 20 -3.54 -7.58 9.48
N TYR A 21 -2.57 -8.09 10.24
CA TYR A 21 -1.98 -7.41 11.39
C TYR A 21 -1.23 -6.14 10.98
N LEU A 22 -0.44 -6.19 9.91
CA LEU A 22 0.23 -5.00 9.35
C LEU A 22 -0.80 -3.94 8.93
N ALA A 23 -1.88 -4.36 8.30
CA ALA A 23 -2.99 -3.48 7.92
C ALA A 23 -3.67 -2.82 9.13
N TYR A 24 -3.92 -3.59 10.18
CA TYR A 24 -4.43 -3.09 11.46
C TYR A 24 -3.44 -2.11 12.11
N SER A 25 -2.15 -2.47 12.18
CA SER A 25 -1.10 -1.65 12.78
C SER A 25 -1.02 -0.28 12.12
N GLU A 26 -0.98 -0.25 10.78
CA GLU A 26 -0.97 0.98 10.01
C GLU A 26 -2.22 1.83 10.27
N ALA A 27 -3.41 1.23 10.29
CA ALA A 27 -4.65 1.94 10.59
C ALA A 27 -4.68 2.48 12.02
N TYR A 28 -4.18 1.71 12.99
CA TYR A 28 -4.12 2.09 14.39
C TYR A 28 -3.19 3.27 14.64
N ASP A 29 -2.01 3.26 13.99
CA ASP A 29 -1.00 4.30 14.16
C ASP A 29 -1.43 5.62 13.50
N LYS A 30 -2.16 5.56 12.38
CA LYS A 30 -2.67 6.75 11.67
C LYS A 30 -3.86 7.42 12.35
N ASN A 31 -4.69 6.66 13.06
CA ASN A 31 -5.90 7.19 13.70
C ASN A 31 -5.60 7.58 15.15
N SER A 32 -5.97 8.82 15.52
CA SER A 32 -5.81 9.32 16.90
C SER A 32 -7.08 9.20 17.74
N ASP A 33 -8.20 8.83 17.12
CA ASP A 33 -9.50 8.68 17.79
C ASP A 33 -9.53 7.39 18.66
N PRO A 34 -9.77 7.50 19.98
CA PRO A 34 -9.87 6.35 20.87
C PRO A 34 -10.98 5.35 20.50
N GLU A 35 -12.11 5.82 19.97
CA GLU A 35 -13.23 4.94 19.59
C GLU A 35 -12.86 4.09 18.37
N VAL A 36 -12.19 4.70 17.39
CA VAL A 36 -11.69 4.01 16.20
C VAL A 36 -10.63 2.98 16.58
N ARG A 37 -9.70 3.34 17.46
CA ARG A 37 -8.69 2.40 17.99
C ARG A 37 -9.31 1.20 18.69
N LYS A 38 -10.36 1.43 19.49
CA LYS A 38 -11.11 0.36 20.15
C LYS A 38 -11.80 -0.55 19.13
N TYR A 39 -12.42 0.01 18.11
CA TYR A 39 -13.06 -0.77 17.03
C TYR A 39 -12.04 -1.61 16.24
N LEU A 40 -10.87 -1.05 15.91
CA LEU A 40 -9.79 -1.76 15.25
C LEU A 40 -9.26 -2.93 16.10
N ASN A 41 -9.10 -2.71 17.41
CA ASN A 41 -8.70 -3.75 18.37
C ASN A 41 -9.71 -4.89 18.40
N GLN A 42 -11.01 -4.58 18.44
CA GLN A 42 -12.07 -5.59 18.42
C GLN A 42 -12.04 -6.43 17.14
N ASN A 43 -11.81 -5.80 15.98
CA ASN A 43 -11.75 -6.50 14.70
C ASN A 43 -10.55 -7.46 14.63
N ILE A 44 -9.35 -7.04 15.02
CA ILE A 44 -8.17 -7.93 14.96
C ILE A 44 -8.29 -9.10 15.96
N ILE A 45 -8.88 -8.87 17.14
CA ILE A 45 -9.16 -9.94 18.12
C ILE A 45 -10.22 -10.91 17.56
N ALA A 46 -11.28 -10.41 16.94
CA ALA A 46 -12.31 -11.23 16.32
C ALA A 46 -11.72 -12.10 15.19
N LEU A 47 -10.79 -11.54 14.39
CA LEU A 47 -10.07 -12.28 13.36
C LEU A 47 -9.18 -13.37 13.97
N GLN A 48 -8.44 -13.06 15.04
CA GLN A 48 -7.60 -14.03 15.74
C GLN A 48 -8.41 -15.19 16.34
N GLN A 49 -9.63 -14.91 16.82
CA GLN A 49 -10.55 -15.92 17.34
C GLN A 49 -11.33 -16.66 16.23
N ASN A 50 -11.02 -16.41 14.95
CA ASN A 50 -11.74 -16.92 13.78
C ASN A 50 -13.26 -16.65 13.82
N LYS A 51 -13.69 -15.58 14.49
CA LYS A 51 -15.10 -15.16 14.56
C LYS A 51 -15.53 -14.40 13.30
N ILE A 52 -14.57 -13.78 12.62
CA ILE A 52 -14.77 -13.09 11.35
C ILE A 52 -13.78 -13.62 10.32
N ASP A 53 -14.19 -13.62 9.06
CA ASP A 53 -13.31 -13.96 7.94
C ASP A 53 -12.45 -12.76 7.52
N TYR A 54 -11.34 -13.03 6.84
CA TYR A 54 -10.40 -12.02 6.34
C TYR A 54 -11.08 -11.02 5.41
N GLN A 55 -12.01 -11.45 4.55
CA GLN A 55 -12.75 -10.55 3.68
C GLN A 55 -13.56 -9.53 4.50
N THR A 56 -14.24 -10.00 5.55
CA THR A 56 -15.04 -9.14 6.44
C THR A 56 -14.14 -8.18 7.21
N PHE A 57 -13.01 -8.67 7.72
CA PHE A 57 -12.01 -7.83 8.38
C PHE A 57 -11.54 -6.68 7.47
N TYR A 58 -11.10 -6.99 6.24
CA TYR A 58 -10.63 -5.96 5.31
C TYR A 58 -11.72 -4.95 4.96
N ARG A 59 -12.99 -5.38 4.83
CA ARG A 59 -14.12 -4.48 4.61
C ARG A 59 -14.31 -3.50 5.78
N ASN A 60 -14.23 -3.98 7.01
CA ASN A 60 -14.44 -3.17 8.21
C ASN A 60 -13.33 -2.13 8.43
N ILE A 61 -12.08 -2.48 8.11
CA ILE A 61 -10.94 -1.57 8.29
C ILE A 61 -10.70 -0.65 7.09
N ASN A 62 -11.31 -0.92 5.93
CA ASN A 62 -11.05 -0.18 4.68
C ASN A 62 -11.26 1.33 4.82
N GLN A 63 -12.28 1.74 5.58
CA GLN A 63 -12.58 3.15 5.85
C GLN A 63 -11.51 3.88 6.68
N TYR A 64 -10.74 3.13 7.48
CA TYR A 64 -9.69 3.67 8.35
C TYR A 64 -8.29 3.54 7.75
N ARG A 65 -8.16 2.74 6.68
CA ARG A 65 -6.95 2.68 5.88
C ARG A 65 -7.03 3.78 4.84
N GLN A 66 -6.14 4.77 4.97
CA GLN A 66 -5.84 5.66 3.85
C GLN A 66 -5.05 4.89 2.79
N ILE A 67 -5.76 4.03 2.06
CA ILE A 67 -5.27 3.47 0.81
C ILE A 67 -5.28 4.65 -0.15
N ASN A 68 -4.10 5.20 -0.45
CA ASN A 68 -3.96 6.24 -1.48
C ASN A 68 -4.40 5.64 -2.82
N THR A 69 -5.70 5.74 -3.12
CA THR A 69 -6.27 5.25 -4.38
C THR A 69 -5.62 5.92 -5.58
N ALA A 70 -5.09 7.13 -5.40
CA ALA A 70 -4.26 7.85 -6.35
C ALA A 70 -3.04 7.04 -6.85
N GLN A 71 -2.42 6.20 -5.99
CA GLN A 71 -1.28 5.35 -6.39
C GLN A 71 -1.71 4.16 -7.26
N TYR A 72 -2.94 3.64 -7.10
CA TYR A 72 -3.47 2.59 -7.97
C TYR A 72 -3.75 3.10 -9.39
N TYR A 73 -4.05 4.40 -9.54
CA TYR A 73 -4.23 5.04 -10.84
C TYR A 73 -2.91 5.52 -11.48
N SER A 74 -1.81 5.56 -10.71
CA SER A 74 -0.47 5.80 -11.26
C SER A 74 0.03 4.54 -11.96
N ARG A 75 -0.54 4.24 -13.13
CA ARG A 75 0.07 3.32 -14.08
C ARG A 75 1.40 3.93 -14.51
N SER A 76 2.50 3.48 -13.92
CA SER A 76 3.83 3.74 -14.45
C SER A 76 3.91 3.15 -15.86
N SER A 77 3.72 3.98 -16.88
CA SER A 77 3.89 3.56 -18.27
C SER A 77 5.39 3.42 -18.54
N ILE A 78 5.83 2.19 -18.78
CA ILE A 78 7.18 1.95 -19.27
C ILE A 78 7.19 2.43 -20.73
N LYS A 79 7.73 3.62 -20.98
CA LYS A 79 7.95 4.13 -22.33
C LYS A 79 9.22 3.50 -22.88
N THR A 80 9.08 2.63 -23.86
CA THR A 80 10.21 2.13 -24.66
C THR A 80 10.40 3.04 -25.87
N GLN A 81 11.65 3.25 -26.28
CA GLN A 81 11.96 4.02 -27.49
C GLN A 81 12.02 3.06 -28.68
N SER A 82 11.36 3.40 -29.79
CA SER A 82 11.48 2.63 -31.03
C SER A 82 12.89 2.79 -31.61
N LYS A 83 13.44 1.71 -32.19
CA LYS A 83 14.74 1.71 -32.89
C LYS A 83 14.80 2.79 -33.98
N GLY A 84 13.67 3.08 -34.64
CA GLY A 84 13.57 4.13 -35.66
C GLY A 84 13.75 5.54 -35.09
N GLU A 85 13.11 5.85 -33.97
CA GLU A 85 13.23 7.15 -33.29
C GLU A 85 14.66 7.38 -32.80
N TRP A 86 15.28 6.34 -32.24
CA TRP A 86 16.68 6.39 -31.83
C TRP A 86 17.61 6.70 -33.01
N ARG A 87 17.44 6.03 -34.15
CA ARG A 87 18.23 6.29 -35.37
C ARG A 87 18.05 7.71 -35.89
N SER A 88 16.84 8.23 -35.87
CA SER A 88 16.56 9.61 -36.30
C SER A 88 17.17 10.64 -35.36
N LYS A 89 17.13 10.38 -34.04
CA LYS A 89 17.80 11.22 -33.03
C LYS A 89 19.32 11.23 -33.23
N MET A 90 19.93 10.07 -33.47
CA MET A 90 21.36 9.97 -33.74
C MET A 90 21.78 10.71 -35.01
N ARG A 91 21.03 10.57 -36.12
CA ARG A 91 21.30 11.33 -37.36
C ARG A 91 21.17 12.84 -37.19
N LYS A 92 20.30 13.29 -36.27
CA LYS A 92 20.17 14.72 -35.95
C LYS A 92 21.40 15.21 -35.19
N ILE A 93 21.82 14.50 -34.14
CA ILE A 93 23.03 14.81 -33.36
C ILE A 93 24.27 14.83 -34.27
N GLU A 94 24.39 13.87 -35.18
CA GLU A 94 25.53 13.81 -36.10
C GLU A 94 25.55 14.99 -37.07
N ARG A 95 24.38 15.46 -37.54
CA ARG A 95 24.28 16.67 -38.37
C ARG A 95 24.69 17.91 -37.59
N GLU A 96 24.17 18.09 -36.37
CA GLU A 96 24.50 19.23 -35.51
C GLU A 96 26.02 19.31 -35.26
N LYS A 97 26.66 18.17 -34.94
CA LYS A 97 28.13 18.08 -34.80
C LYS A 97 28.92 18.48 -36.05
N ARG A 98 28.36 18.33 -37.25
CA ARG A 98 29.03 18.75 -38.50
C ARG A 98 29.01 20.27 -38.69
N TYR A 99 28.04 20.96 -38.09
CA TYR A 99 27.86 22.41 -38.20
C TYR A 99 28.32 23.17 -36.95
N GLU A 100 28.76 22.48 -35.89
CA GLU A 100 29.40 23.05 -34.70
C GLU A 100 30.89 23.42 -34.91
N LYS A 101 31.36 23.52 -36.15
CA LYS A 101 32.75 23.88 -36.49
C LYS A 101 32.89 25.34 -36.90
#